data_AF-A0A535RY39-F1
#
_entry.id   AF-A0A535RY39-F1
#
_cell.length_a   1.000
_cell.length_b   1.000
_cell.length_c   1.000
_cell.angle_alpha   90.00
_cell.angle_beta   90.00
_cell.angle_gamma   90.00
#
_symmetry.space_group_name_H-M   'P 1'
#
loop_
_entity.id
_entity.type
_entity.pdbx_description
1 polymer ?
#
loop_
_entity_poly.entity_id
_entity_poly.type
_entity_poly.pdbx_seq_one_letter_code
_entity_poly.pdbx_strand_id
1 'polypeptide(L)'
;MAQVEVRRHAERADRRDEQSGLSDAGRALCLRIAATAPAYALVVASPRPRAIETARLIGQRLDSVEPVLLPGLHGLPHEFWVGLDDLADYANLSRS
;
A
#
# COMPACT_ATOMS: atom_id res chain seq x y z
N MET A 1 -3.30 -5.99 -23.07
CA MET A 1 -2.14 -6.17 -22.17
C MET A 1 -2.51 -5.59 -20.82
N ALA A 2 -2.26 -6.27 -19.72
CA ALA A 2 -2.48 -5.72 -18.39
C ALA A 2 -1.33 -4.76 -18.03
N GLN A 3 -1.65 -3.56 -17.56
CA GLN A 3 -0.66 -2.57 -17.13
C GLN A 3 -0.67 -2.49 -15.61
N VAL A 4 0.52 -2.52 -15.02
CA VAL A 4 0.73 -2.35 -13.57
C VAL A 4 1.44 -1.03 -13.35
N GLU A 5 0.95 -0.26 -12.40
CA GLU A 5 1.53 1.02 -12.00
C GLU A 5 1.97 0.96 -10.55
N VAL A 6 3.24 1.26 -10.30
CA VAL A 6 3.83 1.25 -8.96
C VAL A 6 4.28 2.66 -8.61
N ARG A 7 3.83 3.17 -7.46
CA ARG A 7 4.16 4.50 -6.97
C ARG A 7 4.60 4.48 -5.52
N ARG A 8 5.56 5.35 -5.19
CA ARG A 8 5.86 5.72 -3.80
C ARG A 8 4.74 6.60 -3.24
N HIS A 9 4.52 6.54 -1.93
CA HIS A 9 3.66 7.50 -1.23
C HIS A 9 4.10 8.94 -1.49
N ALA A 10 3.15 9.89 -1.48
CA ALA A 10 3.44 11.31 -1.61
C ALA A 10 4.12 11.88 -0.35
N GLU A 11 4.41 13.18 -0.35
CA GLU A 11 5.11 13.82 0.76
C GLU A 11 4.38 13.64 2.10
N ARG A 12 5.15 13.32 3.15
CA ARG A 12 4.67 13.16 4.52
C ARG A 12 4.51 14.50 5.22
N ALA A 13 3.50 14.62 6.10
CA ALA A 13 3.30 15.79 6.95
C ALA A 13 4.46 16.00 7.93
N ASP A 14 4.94 14.91 8.54
CA ASP A 14 6.17 14.90 9.34
C ASP A 14 7.11 13.81 8.81
N ARG A 15 8.33 14.21 8.42
CA ARG A 15 9.36 13.30 7.92
C ARG A 15 9.98 12.43 9.02
N ARG A 16 9.84 12.80 10.29
CA ARG A 16 10.39 12.08 11.45
C ARG A 16 9.43 11.04 12.02
N ASP A 17 8.12 11.21 11.87
CA ASP A 17 7.10 10.27 12.38
C ASP A 17 6.63 9.26 11.34
N GLU A 18 7.06 8.01 11.42
CA GLU A 18 6.69 6.98 10.44
C GLU A 18 5.19 6.66 10.34
N GLN A 19 4.38 7.10 11.29
CA GLN A 19 2.92 6.97 11.26
C GLN A 19 2.23 8.21 10.69
N SER A 20 2.99 9.23 10.29
CA SER A 20 2.44 10.42 9.67
C SER A 20 1.76 10.10 8.34
N GLY A 21 0.61 10.77 8.13
CA GLY A 21 -0.07 10.84 6.84
C GLY A 21 0.62 11.81 5.88
N LEU A 22 -0.10 12.22 4.85
CA LEU A 22 0.42 13.16 3.85
C LEU A 22 0.44 14.59 4.35
N SER A 23 1.40 15.37 3.84
CA SER A 23 1.36 16.83 3.91
C SER A 23 0.28 17.37 2.97
N ASP A 24 -0.11 18.63 3.13
CA ASP A 24 -1.07 19.26 2.21
C ASP A 24 -0.54 19.33 0.78
N ALA A 25 0.77 19.56 0.61
CA ALA A 25 1.43 19.48 -0.69
C ALA A 25 1.38 18.05 -1.27
N GLY A 26 1.56 17.04 -0.43
CA GLY A 26 1.40 15.63 -0.80
C GLY A 26 -0.01 15.31 -1.28
N ARG A 27 -1.04 15.76 -0.55
CA ARG A 27 -2.44 15.61 -0.95
C ARG A 27 -2.74 16.29 -2.27
N ALA A 28 -2.30 17.54 -2.44
CA ALA A 28 -2.49 18.29 -3.68
C ALA A 28 -1.83 17.61 -4.88
N LEU A 29 -0.64 17.02 -4.70
CA LEU A 29 0.01 16.22 -5.74
C LEU A 29 -0.83 14.99 -6.11
N CYS A 30 -1.32 14.23 -5.12
CA CYS A 30 -2.17 13.07 -5.37
C CYS A 30 -3.43 13.44 -6.16
N LEU A 31 -4.11 14.53 -5.79
CA LEU A 31 -5.31 15.01 -6.50
C LEU A 31 -5.01 15.39 -7.96
N ARG A 32 -3.87 16.02 -8.24
CA ARG A 32 -3.45 16.33 -9.62
C ARG A 32 -3.19 15.06 -10.44
N ILE A 33 -2.57 14.04 -9.84
CA ILE A 33 -2.37 12.75 -10.52
C ILE A 33 -3.71 12.06 -10.77
N ALA A 34 -4.60 12.06 -9.77
CA ALA A 34 -5.92 11.46 -9.86
C ALA A 34 -6.74 12.02 -11.03
N ALA A 35 -6.60 13.32 -11.34
CA ALA A 35 -7.28 13.97 -12.45
C ALA A 35 -6.90 13.40 -13.84
N THR A 36 -5.75 12.73 -13.96
CA THR A 36 -5.27 12.13 -15.22
C THR A 36 -5.10 10.61 -15.13
N ALA A 37 -5.38 10.02 -13.97
CA ALA A 37 -5.20 8.59 -13.75
C ALA A 37 -6.33 7.80 -14.45
N PRO A 38 -6.02 6.64 -15.06
CA PRO A 38 -7.06 5.75 -15.55
C PRO A 38 -7.83 5.13 -14.39
N ALA A 39 -9.02 4.59 -14.67
CA ALA A 39 -9.73 3.77 -13.69
C ALA A 39 -8.95 2.46 -13.44
N TYR A 40 -8.58 2.21 -12.19
CA TYR A 40 -7.86 1.00 -11.79
C TYR A 40 -8.84 -0.14 -11.48
N ALA A 41 -8.55 -1.32 -12.01
CA ALA A 41 -9.28 -2.53 -11.65
C ALA A 41 -9.00 -3.00 -10.21
N LEU A 42 -7.79 -2.72 -9.71
CA LEU A 42 -7.32 -3.06 -8.37
C LEU A 42 -6.36 -1.98 -7.85
N VAL A 43 -6.54 -1.54 -6.60
CA VAL A 43 -5.71 -0.55 -5.91
C VAL A 43 -5.33 -1.10 -4.53
N VAL A 44 -4.05 -1.33 -4.31
CA VAL A 44 -3.51 -1.86 -3.05
C VAL A 44 -2.41 -0.96 -2.49
N ALA A 45 -2.23 -0.99 -1.18
CA ALA A 45 -1.19 -0.24 -0.48
C ALA A 45 -0.68 -1.02 0.75
N SER A 46 0.52 -0.68 1.21
CA SER A 46 1.01 -1.15 2.52
C SER A 46 0.17 -0.55 3.66
N PRO A 47 0.20 -1.12 4.88
CA PRO A 47 -0.65 -0.67 5.98
C PRO A 47 -0.26 0.72 6.56
N ARG A 48 0.77 1.38 6.02
CA ARG A 48 1.24 2.68 6.52
C ARG A 48 0.26 3.80 6.12
N PRO A 49 -0.10 4.73 7.04
CA PRO A 49 -1.12 5.76 6.79
C PRO A 49 -0.92 6.56 5.49
N ARG A 50 0.30 7.04 5.24
CA ARG A 50 0.67 7.77 4.01
C ARG A 50 0.48 6.98 2.71
N ALA A 51 0.70 5.65 2.74
CA ALA A 51 0.56 4.80 1.57
C ALA A 51 -0.92 4.58 1.26
N ILE A 52 -1.71 4.26 2.29
CA ILE A 52 -3.17 4.18 2.23
C ILE A 52 -3.78 5.48 1.69
N GLU A 53 -3.38 6.62 2.24
CA GLU A 53 -3.90 7.93 1.83
C GLU A 53 -3.52 8.26 0.37
N THR A 54 -2.27 8.00 -0.03
CA THR A 54 -1.83 8.18 -1.44
C THR A 54 -2.66 7.33 -2.39
N ALA A 55 -2.82 6.05 -2.08
CA ALA A 55 -3.56 5.10 -2.91
C ALA A 55 -5.04 5.47 -3.01
N ARG A 56 -5.68 5.84 -1.89
CA ARG A 56 -7.07 6.32 -1.89
C ARG A 56 -7.25 7.60 -2.68
N LEU A 57 -6.33 8.56 -2.59
CA LEU A 57 -6.46 9.82 -3.32
C LEU A 57 -6.27 9.64 -4.84
N ILE A 58 -5.30 8.83 -5.27
CA ILE A 58 -5.04 8.59 -6.70
C ILE A 58 -6.04 7.62 -7.30
N GLY A 59 -6.23 6.47 -6.65
CA GLY A 59 -7.08 5.40 -7.15
C GLY A 59 -8.57 5.56 -6.82
N GLN A 60 -8.92 6.53 -5.96
CA GLN A 60 -10.30 6.80 -5.48
C GLN A 60 -10.97 5.62 -4.76
N ARG A 61 -10.23 4.53 -4.55
CA ARG A 61 -10.62 3.32 -3.83
C ARG A 61 -9.38 2.75 -3.15
N LEU A 62 -9.60 1.86 -2.20
CA LEU A 62 -8.58 0.96 -1.69
C LEU A 62 -9.23 -0.40 -1.56
N ASP A 63 -8.66 -1.38 -2.23
CA ASP A 63 -9.20 -2.73 -2.21
C ASP A 63 -8.66 -3.49 -1.01
N SER A 64 -9.59 -4.11 -0.28
CA SER A 64 -9.24 -5.02 0.78
C SER A 64 -8.65 -6.28 0.17
N VAL A 65 -7.43 -6.63 0.58
CA VAL A 65 -6.93 -7.98 0.40
C VAL A 65 -7.46 -8.77 1.59
N GLU A 66 -8.40 -9.67 1.38
CA GLU A 66 -8.78 -10.59 2.45
C GLU A 66 -7.59 -11.53 2.70
N PRO A 67 -7.04 -11.60 3.93
CA PRO A 67 -5.93 -12.51 4.24
C PRO A 67 -6.30 -13.98 3.96
N VAL A 68 -7.59 -14.31 4.01
CA VAL A 68 -8.14 -15.63 3.67
C VAL A 68 -8.15 -15.93 2.17
N LEU A 69 -7.70 -15.00 1.31
CA LEU A 69 -7.59 -15.21 -0.13
C LEU A 69 -6.14 -15.34 -0.62
N LEU A 70 -5.16 -15.34 0.29
CA LEU A 70 -3.75 -15.59 -0.04
C LEU A 70 -3.42 -17.08 0.14
N PRO A 71 -3.37 -17.89 -0.95
CA PRO A 71 -3.14 -19.33 -0.85
C PRO A 71 -1.75 -19.60 -0.29
N GLY A 72 -1.69 -20.31 0.84
CA GLY A 72 -0.45 -20.58 1.58
C GLY A 72 -0.20 -19.68 2.80
N LEU A 73 -1.04 -18.65 3.03
CA LEU A 73 -0.93 -17.75 4.20
C LEU A 73 -2.13 -17.85 5.15
N HIS A 74 -3.05 -18.78 4.89
CA HIS A 74 -4.17 -19.09 5.76
C HIS A 74 -3.68 -19.70 7.08
N GLY A 75 -4.07 -19.11 8.22
CA GLY A 75 -3.74 -19.63 9.54
C GLY A 75 -2.45 -19.08 10.16
N LEU A 76 -1.74 -18.18 9.48
CA LEU A 76 -0.56 -17.54 10.05
C LEU A 76 -0.96 -16.46 11.06
N PRO A 77 -0.31 -16.40 12.24
CA PRO A 77 -0.67 -15.49 13.32
C PRO A 77 -0.44 -14.04 12.89
N HIS A 78 -1.15 -13.10 13.53
CA HIS A 78 -0.99 -11.67 13.25
C HIS A 78 0.48 -11.22 13.36
N GLU A 79 1.26 -11.83 14.26
CA GLU A 79 2.70 -11.53 14.43
C GLU A 79 3.53 -11.80 13.16
N PHE A 80 3.17 -12.82 12.37
CA PHE A 80 3.84 -13.13 11.09
C PHE A 80 3.77 -11.94 10.13
N TRP A 81 2.59 -11.32 10.04
CA TRP A 81 2.36 -10.18 9.15
C TRP A 81 3.04 -8.90 9.63
N VAL A 82 3.31 -8.79 10.94
CA VAL A 82 4.02 -7.66 11.55
C VAL A 82 5.53 -7.83 11.44
N GLY A 83 6.03 -9.07 11.43
CA GLY A 83 7.46 -9.41 11.33
C GLY A 83 8.02 -9.48 9.91
N LEU A 84 7.20 -9.27 8.87
CA LEU A 84 7.65 -9.16 7.49
C LEU A 84 8.22 -7.76 7.22
N ASP A 85 9.46 -7.53 7.69
CA ASP A 85 10.18 -6.28 7.43
C ASP A 85 10.72 -6.21 5.97
N ASP A 86 10.97 -7.35 5.30
CA ASP A 86 11.34 -7.41 3.88
C ASP A 86 10.81 -8.68 3.15
N LEU A 87 10.72 -8.60 1.82
CA LEU A 87 10.35 -9.66 0.87
C LEU A 87 11.27 -10.91 0.99
N ALA A 88 12.51 -10.72 1.44
CA ALA A 88 13.45 -11.81 1.70
C ALA A 88 12.98 -12.73 2.85
N ASP A 89 12.37 -12.16 3.88
CA ASP A 89 11.86 -12.93 5.04
C ASP A 89 10.66 -13.79 4.63
N TYR A 90 9.82 -13.26 3.74
CA TYR A 90 8.73 -14.00 3.11
C TYR A 90 9.23 -15.21 2.30
N ALA A 91 10.28 -15.03 1.51
CA ALA A 91 10.86 -16.10 0.69
C ALA A 91 11.51 -17.21 1.52
N ASN A 92 12.00 -16.88 2.72
CA ASN A 92 12.56 -17.85 3.65
C ASN A 92 11.47 -18.63 4.38
N LEU A 93 10.42 -17.95 4.84
CA LEU A 93 9.31 -18.56 5.59
C LEU A 93 8.37 -19.42 4.73
N SER A 94 8.28 -19.14 3.43
CA SER A 94 7.45 -19.92 2.49
C SER A 94 8.13 -21.21 1.99
N ARG A 95 9.39 -21.47 2.37
CA ARG A 95 10.16 -22.67 1.98
C ARG A 95 10.31 -23.71 3.09
N SER A 96 9.86 -23.39 4.31
CA SER A 96 9.83 -24.29 5.48
C SER A 96 8.46 -24.93 5.62
#